data_AF-A0A0N1HGN8-F1
#
_entry.id   AF-A0A0N1HGN8-F1
#
_cell.length_a   1.000
_cell.length_b   1.000
_cell.length_c   1.000
_cell.angle_alpha   90.00
_cell.angle_beta   90.00
_cell.angle_gamma   90.00
#
_symmetry.space_group_name_H-M   'P 1'
#
loop_
_entity.id
_entity.type
_entity.pdbx_description
1 polymer ?
#
loop_
_entity_poly.entity_id
_entity_poly.type
_entity_poly.pdbx_seq_one_letter_code
_entity_poly.pdbx_strand_id
1 'polypeptide(L)'
;MAQSITAQYLAAATWATNRIDLVAIGDGAQMWHHSWTTAGWQDGWDSLGGSFKEVAPSVVSWGPDRLDVFGIDRETERMMHNSWNGAQWENGWSPLNDQQFRGPPVAVSWGEGRLDVFGTGATDDSVYSPMYHQSYENTWQPRWEDHGGGFVSNLAAVPWSDERLDIFGLGGGNHMFQIYWSRSGGWQTQYQDMAGVFTSDPAVTSSAPGRIELFGAGEDYAIYHKAYNGTSWTPPLASTWQRLGGASLGPPAAVSWDEGRVDIFTIGHDTGLYHLVYDGEWSSAWEELGGKFQSPPVVISRGRGLLDLFSLSSQGDEGVMHKAYDGISWSDWESLGLPQKAATGTSSTTSTSSGTSTAKPTTQQPTTDTEPTPAPTPGGGGGTPIGTIVGPTVGGVALIVAMVLFWLLRRRRQRKRHAIEQVQHLQRPQMNVASVDYGKGELPRYTNSPDPAHELETQHISVAMSGTITTRPQYRHELSGESTTGPSK
;
A
#
# COMPACT_ATOMS: atom_id res chain seq x y z
N MET A 1 22.60 -3.97 -13.68
CA MET A 1 21.90 -3.56 -12.45
C MET A 1 20.61 -4.34 -12.43
N ALA A 2 20.25 -4.97 -11.31
CA ALA A 2 18.93 -5.57 -11.16
C ALA A 2 17.87 -4.44 -11.12
N GLN A 3 16.71 -4.67 -11.70
CA GLN A 3 15.62 -3.70 -11.69
C GLN A 3 14.94 -3.71 -10.32
N SER A 4 14.67 -2.52 -9.78
CA SER A 4 13.93 -2.38 -8.52
C SER A 4 12.48 -2.84 -8.71
N ILE A 5 11.95 -3.57 -7.73
CA ILE A 5 10.60 -4.08 -7.64
C ILE A 5 9.82 -3.20 -6.67
N THR A 6 9.14 -2.19 -7.21
CA THR A 6 8.39 -1.20 -6.42
C THR A 6 6.91 -1.14 -6.78
N ALA A 7 6.52 -1.72 -7.91
CA ALA A 7 5.12 -1.82 -8.32
C ALA A 7 4.37 -2.72 -7.34
N GLN A 8 3.41 -2.13 -6.62
CA GLN A 8 2.49 -2.84 -5.74
C GLN A 8 1.07 -2.47 -6.14
N TYR A 9 0.21 -3.49 -6.26
CA TYR A 9 -1.21 -3.33 -6.62
C TYR A 9 -2.13 -4.10 -5.68
N LEU A 10 -1.58 -4.69 -4.62
CA LEU A 10 -2.28 -5.56 -3.68
C LEU A 10 -2.20 -4.97 -2.27
N ALA A 11 -3.27 -5.14 -1.50
CA ALA A 11 -3.30 -4.93 -0.07
C ALA A 11 -4.15 -6.00 0.62
N ALA A 12 -3.91 -6.22 1.90
CA ALA A 12 -4.58 -7.23 2.69
C ALA A 12 -4.97 -6.68 4.06
N ALA A 13 -6.11 -7.12 4.58
CA ALA A 13 -6.53 -6.88 5.95
C ALA A 13 -7.15 -8.14 6.56
N THR A 14 -7.21 -8.14 7.88
CA THR A 14 -7.96 -9.13 8.65
C THR A 14 -8.64 -8.43 9.83
N TRP A 15 -9.79 -8.96 10.23
CA TRP A 15 -10.54 -8.52 11.41
C TRP A 15 -10.91 -9.68 12.33
N ALA A 16 -10.54 -10.91 11.95
CA ALA A 16 -10.71 -12.12 12.73
C ALA A 16 -9.74 -13.19 12.27
N THR A 17 -9.38 -14.12 13.17
CA THR A 17 -8.44 -15.22 12.87
C THR A 17 -8.84 -16.11 11.69
N ASN A 18 -10.14 -16.17 11.39
CA ASN A 18 -10.68 -16.96 10.29
C ASN A 18 -11.12 -16.10 9.09
N ARG A 19 -10.52 -14.92 8.93
CA ARG A 19 -10.85 -14.01 7.84
C ARG A 19 -9.60 -13.34 7.27
N ILE A 20 -9.48 -13.35 5.95
CA ILE A 20 -8.58 -12.49 5.19
C ILE A 20 -9.40 -11.80 4.11
N ASP A 21 -9.11 -10.53 3.89
CA ASP A 21 -9.66 -9.74 2.80
C ASP A 21 -8.50 -9.13 2.01
N LEU A 22 -8.38 -9.58 0.75
CA LEU A 22 -7.46 -9.03 -0.23
C LEU A 22 -8.19 -8.02 -1.11
N VAL A 23 -7.53 -6.92 -1.41
CA VAL A 23 -7.96 -6.00 -2.46
C VAL A 23 -6.82 -5.73 -3.42
N ALA A 24 -7.14 -5.66 -4.71
CA ALA A 24 -6.16 -5.41 -5.74
C ALA A 24 -6.67 -4.52 -6.85
N ILE A 25 -5.77 -3.72 -7.44
CA ILE A 25 -6.04 -3.10 -8.74
C ILE A 25 -5.71 -4.13 -9.82
N GLY A 26 -6.71 -4.47 -10.63
CA GLY A 26 -6.63 -5.58 -11.58
C GLY A 26 -7.12 -5.21 -12.96
N ASP A 27 -7.72 -6.18 -13.65
CA ASP A 27 -8.21 -6.02 -15.02
C ASP A 27 -9.14 -4.80 -15.14
N GLY A 28 -9.00 -4.07 -16.25
CA GLY A 28 -9.72 -2.82 -16.50
C GLY A 28 -9.40 -1.68 -15.54
N ALA A 29 -8.32 -1.79 -14.75
CA ALA A 29 -7.98 -0.86 -13.66
C ALA A 29 -9.10 -0.72 -12.61
N GLN A 30 -9.86 -1.80 -12.41
CA GLN A 30 -10.89 -1.87 -11.37
C GLN A 30 -10.28 -2.34 -10.05
N MET A 31 -10.96 -2.01 -8.96
CA MET A 31 -10.69 -2.65 -7.67
C MET A 31 -11.35 -4.02 -7.65
N TRP A 32 -10.59 -5.03 -7.24
CA TRP A 32 -11.04 -6.40 -7.06
C TRP A 32 -10.88 -6.80 -5.60
N HIS A 33 -11.75 -7.69 -5.14
CA HIS A 33 -11.75 -8.23 -3.79
C HIS A 33 -11.70 -9.76 -3.84
N HIS A 34 -10.96 -10.35 -2.91
CA HIS A 34 -10.93 -11.79 -2.70
C HIS A 34 -10.83 -12.06 -1.21
N SER A 35 -11.39 -13.15 -0.73
CA SER A 35 -11.43 -13.40 0.70
C SER A 35 -11.24 -14.85 1.06
N TRP A 36 -10.70 -15.06 2.25
CA TRP A 36 -10.58 -16.36 2.89
C TRP A 36 -11.51 -16.41 4.11
N THR A 37 -12.17 -17.54 4.30
CA THR A 37 -13.05 -17.82 5.44
C THR A 37 -12.70 -19.17 6.07
N THR A 38 -13.48 -19.61 7.06
CA THR A 38 -13.39 -20.99 7.58
C THR A 38 -13.60 -22.07 6.51
N ALA A 39 -14.24 -21.74 5.38
CA ALA A 39 -14.42 -22.64 4.24
C ALA A 39 -13.23 -22.64 3.26
N GLY A 40 -12.23 -21.77 3.49
CA GLY A 40 -11.13 -21.54 2.56
C GLY A 40 -11.29 -20.25 1.76
N TRP A 41 -10.42 -20.08 0.75
CA TRP A 41 -10.53 -19.03 -0.24
C TRP A 41 -11.89 -19.15 -0.96
N GLN A 42 -12.59 -18.02 -1.09
CA GLN A 42 -13.82 -17.97 -1.86
C GLN A 42 -13.52 -18.17 -3.36
N ASP A 43 -14.52 -18.48 -4.18
CA ASP A 43 -14.28 -18.77 -5.59
C ASP A 43 -14.02 -17.48 -6.39
N GLY A 44 -12.77 -17.28 -6.80
CA GLY A 44 -12.37 -16.19 -7.70
C GLY A 44 -12.45 -14.78 -7.10
N TRP A 45 -12.10 -13.79 -7.92
CA TRP A 45 -12.09 -12.38 -7.52
C TRP A 45 -13.41 -11.70 -7.86
N ASP A 46 -13.94 -10.95 -6.91
CA ASP A 46 -15.13 -10.11 -7.07
C ASP A 46 -14.74 -8.69 -7.47
N SER A 47 -15.37 -8.16 -8.53
CA SER A 47 -15.14 -6.76 -8.91
C SER A 47 -15.90 -5.83 -7.97
N LEU A 48 -15.19 -4.87 -7.39
CA LEU A 48 -15.76 -3.70 -6.71
C LEU A 48 -15.93 -2.51 -7.67
N GLY A 49 -15.60 -2.67 -8.96
CA GLY A 49 -15.68 -1.64 -9.98
C GLY A 49 -14.67 -0.50 -9.78
N GLY A 50 -15.04 0.70 -10.20
CA GLY A 50 -14.19 1.89 -10.17
C GLY A 50 -13.15 1.95 -11.30
N SER A 51 -12.28 2.96 -11.25
CA SER A 51 -11.26 3.25 -12.26
C SER A 51 -10.04 3.87 -11.59
N PHE A 52 -9.06 3.04 -11.24
CA PHE A 52 -7.99 3.40 -10.31
C PHE A 52 -6.62 3.53 -10.98
N LYS A 53 -5.75 4.33 -10.38
CA LYS A 53 -4.33 4.36 -10.71
C LYS A 53 -3.72 3.01 -10.36
N GLU A 54 -2.73 2.61 -11.14
CA GLU A 54 -1.88 1.45 -10.87
C GLU A 54 -0.86 1.83 -9.78
N VAL A 55 -1.36 1.95 -8.56
CA VAL A 55 -0.61 2.07 -7.30
C VAL A 55 -1.31 1.17 -6.26
N ALA A 56 -0.64 0.90 -5.14
CA ALA A 56 -1.19 0.03 -4.12
C ALA A 56 -2.52 0.61 -3.58
N PRO A 57 -3.60 -0.17 -3.49
CA PRO A 57 -4.76 0.20 -2.71
C PRO A 57 -4.43 0.13 -1.20
N SER A 58 -5.32 0.62 -0.36
CA SER A 58 -5.25 0.39 1.10
C SER A 58 -6.54 -0.27 1.55
N VAL A 59 -6.45 -1.28 2.40
CA VAL A 59 -7.60 -1.87 3.10
C VAL A 59 -7.28 -1.96 4.58
N VAL A 60 -8.25 -1.61 5.41
CA VAL A 60 -8.11 -1.60 6.86
C VAL A 60 -9.42 -2.04 7.50
N SER A 61 -9.33 -2.62 8.69
CA SER A 61 -10.47 -2.87 9.54
C SER A 61 -10.30 -2.14 10.87
N TRP A 62 -11.38 -1.58 11.39
CA TRP A 62 -11.45 -1.05 12.75
C TRP A 62 -12.30 -1.93 13.69
N GLY A 63 -12.83 -3.05 13.20
CA GLY A 63 -13.67 -3.94 14.00
C GLY A 63 -14.22 -5.13 13.20
N PRO A 64 -14.81 -6.12 13.90
CA PRO A 64 -15.42 -7.27 13.25
C PRO A 64 -16.43 -6.87 12.19
N ASP A 65 -16.47 -7.63 11.09
CA ASP A 65 -17.42 -7.42 9.99
C ASP A 65 -17.31 -6.04 9.32
N ARG A 66 -16.17 -5.36 9.46
CA ARG A 66 -15.93 -4.05 8.87
C ARG A 66 -14.63 -4.00 8.09
N LEU A 67 -14.71 -3.48 6.87
CA LEU A 67 -13.56 -3.12 6.06
C LEU A 67 -13.78 -1.74 5.45
N ASP A 68 -12.69 -0.99 5.30
CA ASP A 68 -12.64 0.27 4.59
C ASP A 68 -11.51 0.18 3.55
N VAL A 69 -11.87 0.40 2.28
CA VAL A 69 -10.96 0.29 1.14
C VAL A 69 -10.78 1.65 0.50
N PHE A 70 -9.54 1.95 0.15
CA PHE A 70 -9.13 3.21 -0.46
C PHE A 70 -8.35 2.96 -1.74
N GLY A 71 -8.58 3.81 -2.74
CA GLY A 71 -7.84 3.83 -4.00
C GLY A 71 -7.78 5.24 -4.56
N ILE A 72 -6.84 5.50 -5.47
CA ILE A 72 -6.74 6.79 -6.16
C ILE A 72 -7.40 6.67 -7.53
N ASP A 73 -8.44 7.47 -7.76
CA ASP A 73 -9.11 7.53 -9.06
C ASP A 73 -8.13 7.97 -10.15
N ARG A 74 -8.10 7.29 -11.29
CA ARG A 74 -7.07 7.52 -12.32
C ARG A 74 -7.25 8.80 -13.12
N GLU A 75 -8.46 9.36 -13.16
CA GLU A 75 -8.77 10.54 -13.95
C GLU A 75 -8.71 11.80 -13.10
N THR A 76 -9.37 11.76 -11.95
CA THR A 76 -9.50 12.90 -11.04
C THR A 76 -8.37 12.96 -10.02
N GLU A 77 -7.62 11.88 -9.83
CA GLU A 77 -6.55 11.73 -8.84
C GLU A 77 -7.02 11.89 -7.40
N ARG A 78 -8.33 11.82 -7.16
CA ARG A 78 -8.93 11.92 -5.82
C ARG A 78 -8.88 10.59 -5.11
N MET A 79 -8.74 10.64 -3.80
CA MET A 79 -8.85 9.45 -2.97
C MET A 79 -10.32 9.04 -2.85
N MET A 80 -10.61 7.82 -3.27
CA MET A 80 -11.92 7.20 -3.22
C MET A 80 -11.98 6.22 -2.07
N HIS A 81 -13.17 6.06 -1.51
CA HIS A 81 -13.48 5.18 -0.39
C HIS A 81 -14.70 4.31 -0.71
N ASN A 82 -14.66 3.05 -0.28
CA ASN A 82 -15.78 2.12 -0.24
C ASN A 82 -15.62 1.26 1.03
N SER A 83 -16.72 0.76 1.58
CA SER A 83 -16.70 0.02 2.84
C SER A 83 -17.61 -1.20 2.83
N TRP A 84 -17.24 -2.20 3.62
CA TRP A 84 -18.04 -3.39 3.92
C TRP A 84 -18.69 -3.23 5.30
N ASN A 85 -19.97 -3.57 5.44
CA ASN A 85 -20.72 -3.41 6.69
C ASN A 85 -21.13 -4.73 7.37
N GLY A 86 -20.53 -5.85 6.97
CA GLY A 86 -20.84 -7.18 7.49
C GLY A 86 -21.79 -7.97 6.59
N ALA A 87 -22.51 -7.29 5.71
CA ALA A 87 -23.47 -7.91 4.80
C ALA A 87 -23.24 -7.55 3.33
N GLN A 88 -22.80 -6.33 3.06
CA GLN A 88 -22.59 -5.85 1.69
C GLN A 88 -21.56 -4.72 1.66
N TRP A 89 -20.99 -4.53 0.47
CA TRP A 89 -20.24 -3.32 0.12
C TRP A 89 -21.20 -2.13 -0.05
N GLU A 90 -20.71 -0.92 0.18
CA GLU A 90 -21.44 0.28 -0.21
C GLU A 90 -21.68 0.29 -1.73
N ASN A 91 -22.78 0.94 -2.13
CA ASN A 91 -23.16 1.02 -3.54
C ASN A 91 -22.29 2.04 -4.29
N GLY A 92 -21.10 1.59 -4.67
CA GLY A 92 -20.13 2.37 -5.44
C GLY A 92 -19.09 3.08 -4.59
N TRP A 93 -18.23 3.83 -5.27
CA TRP A 93 -17.09 4.54 -4.68
C TRP A 93 -17.44 6.00 -4.42
N SER A 94 -17.09 6.49 -3.23
CA SER A 94 -17.29 7.89 -2.83
C SER A 94 -15.93 8.60 -2.73
N PRO A 95 -15.75 9.79 -3.32
CA PRO A 95 -14.55 10.58 -3.07
C PRO A 95 -14.57 11.11 -1.64
N LEU A 96 -13.44 11.07 -0.94
CA LEU A 96 -13.34 11.69 0.39
C LEU A 96 -13.48 13.22 0.32
N ASN A 97 -12.93 13.84 -0.74
CA ASN A 97 -13.14 15.23 -1.18
C ASN A 97 -12.36 15.49 -2.49
N ASP A 98 -12.11 16.77 -2.83
CA ASP A 98 -11.48 17.20 -4.09
C ASP A 98 -9.93 17.25 -4.08
N GLN A 99 -9.26 16.88 -2.99
CA GLN A 99 -7.80 16.83 -2.94
C GLN A 99 -7.24 15.74 -3.86
N GLN A 100 -6.14 16.06 -4.54
CA GLN A 100 -5.47 15.15 -5.48
C GLN A 100 -4.20 14.53 -4.88
N PHE A 101 -3.95 13.28 -5.25
CA PHE A 101 -2.90 12.44 -4.72
C PHE A 101 -2.05 11.79 -5.81
N ARG A 102 -0.76 11.63 -5.50
CA ARG A 102 0.22 10.96 -6.38
C ARG A 102 0.50 9.54 -5.96
N GLY A 103 0.77 9.33 -4.66
CA GLY A 103 1.10 8.03 -4.10
C GLY A 103 -0.13 7.23 -3.67
N PRO A 104 0.08 5.99 -3.19
CA PRO A 104 -0.95 5.14 -2.66
C PRO A 104 -1.53 5.75 -1.37
N PRO A 105 -2.83 5.51 -1.07
CA PRO A 105 -3.39 5.78 0.23
C PRO A 105 -2.71 4.93 1.30
N VAL A 106 -2.59 5.46 2.52
CA VAL A 106 -2.17 4.71 3.70
C VAL A 106 -3.23 4.88 4.77
N ALA A 107 -4.01 3.83 5.02
CA ALA A 107 -5.07 3.85 6.03
C ALA A 107 -4.72 2.95 7.21
N VAL A 108 -4.95 3.45 8.42
CA VAL A 108 -4.74 2.72 9.67
C VAL A 108 -5.93 2.86 10.61
N SER A 109 -6.09 1.90 11.51
CA SER A 109 -7.03 1.96 12.63
C SER A 109 -6.30 1.68 13.94
N TRP A 110 -6.78 2.30 15.01
CA TRP A 110 -6.30 2.10 16.37
C TRP A 110 -7.44 2.05 17.39
N GLY A 111 -8.67 1.86 16.92
CA GLY A 111 -9.85 1.77 17.76
C GLY A 111 -11.12 1.61 16.93
N GLU A 112 -12.16 1.08 17.56
CA GLU A 112 -13.47 0.92 16.93
C GLU A 112 -14.03 2.28 16.48
N GLY A 113 -14.50 2.33 15.23
CA GLY A 113 -15.02 3.56 14.63
C GLY A 113 -13.97 4.64 14.35
N ARG A 114 -12.67 4.31 14.45
CA ARG A 114 -11.55 5.21 14.18
C ARG A 114 -10.71 4.75 12.99
N LEU A 115 -10.58 5.64 12.00
CA LEU A 115 -9.57 5.53 10.93
C LEU A 115 -8.78 6.83 10.81
N ASP A 116 -7.54 6.69 10.37
CA ASP A 116 -6.70 7.78 9.88
C ASP A 116 -6.15 7.39 8.52
N VAL A 117 -6.31 8.28 7.54
CA VAL A 117 -5.88 8.06 6.17
C VAL A 117 -4.90 9.15 5.78
N PHE A 118 -3.83 8.73 5.10
CA PHE A 118 -2.75 9.60 4.64
C PHE A 118 -2.55 9.44 3.14
N GLY A 119 -2.03 10.49 2.52
CA GLY A 119 -1.59 10.42 1.13
C GLY A 119 -0.62 11.55 0.79
N THR A 120 0.22 11.29 -0.21
CA THR A 120 1.14 12.29 -0.75
C THR A 120 0.43 13.13 -1.82
N GLY A 121 0.34 14.43 -1.58
CA GLY A 121 -0.38 15.37 -2.44
C GLY A 121 0.28 15.57 -3.80
N ALA A 122 -0.54 15.91 -4.79
CA ALA A 122 -0.07 16.41 -6.07
C ALA A 122 0.30 17.90 -5.94
N THR A 123 1.55 18.23 -6.25
CA THR A 123 2.00 19.62 -6.44
C THR A 123 2.46 19.81 -7.87
N ASP A 124 2.29 21.01 -8.43
CA ASP A 124 2.75 21.29 -9.79
C ASP A 124 4.29 21.21 -9.87
N ASP A 125 4.81 20.31 -10.71
CA ASP A 125 6.22 20.24 -11.14
C ASP A 125 7.27 19.98 -10.02
N SER A 126 6.86 19.53 -8.84
CA SER A 126 7.77 19.12 -7.75
C SER A 126 7.99 17.60 -7.74
N VAL A 127 9.22 17.18 -7.44
CA VAL A 127 9.56 15.79 -7.08
C VAL A 127 9.15 15.50 -5.62
N TYR A 128 9.04 16.55 -4.81
CA TYR A 128 8.61 16.46 -3.41
C TYR A 128 7.10 16.67 -3.27
N SER A 129 6.45 15.79 -2.53
CA SER A 129 5.02 15.85 -2.22
C SER A 129 4.77 16.15 -0.73
N PRO A 130 3.83 17.05 -0.41
CA PRO A 130 3.37 17.22 0.96
C PRO A 130 2.52 16.01 1.40
N MET A 131 2.46 15.77 2.70
CA MET A 131 1.57 14.80 3.32
C MET A 131 0.23 15.47 3.67
N TYR A 132 -0.86 14.82 3.27
CA TYR A 132 -2.20 15.13 3.74
C TYR A 132 -2.71 14.03 4.66
N HIS A 133 -3.53 14.42 5.64
CA HIS A 133 -4.18 13.53 6.62
C HIS A 133 -5.68 13.82 6.70
N GLN A 134 -6.51 12.77 6.82
CA GLN A 134 -7.93 12.89 7.13
C GLN A 134 -8.36 11.72 8.01
N SER A 135 -9.18 12.01 9.02
CA SER A 135 -9.65 11.00 9.95
C SER A 135 -11.16 10.72 9.85
N TYR A 136 -11.55 9.57 10.36
CA TYR A 136 -12.93 9.13 10.55
C TYR A 136 -13.19 8.86 12.03
N GLU A 137 -14.27 9.42 12.58
CA GLU A 137 -14.76 9.16 13.94
C GLU A 137 -16.28 8.96 13.88
N ASN A 138 -16.73 7.79 13.43
CA ASN A 138 -18.12 7.52 13.03
C ASN A 138 -18.66 8.40 11.87
N THR A 139 -17.93 9.44 11.49
CA THR A 139 -18.11 10.27 10.32
C THR A 139 -16.74 10.75 9.84
N TRP A 140 -16.60 10.94 8.54
CA TRP A 140 -15.40 11.56 7.98
C TRP A 140 -15.30 13.01 8.46
N GLN A 141 -14.11 13.40 8.89
CA GLN A 141 -13.81 14.82 9.09
C GLN A 141 -13.89 15.55 7.75
N PRO A 142 -14.34 16.82 7.72
CA PRO A 142 -14.81 17.44 6.47
C PRO A 142 -13.70 17.82 5.48
N ARG A 143 -12.43 17.81 5.87
CA ARG A 143 -11.31 18.27 5.03
C ARG A 143 -10.04 17.47 5.31
N TRP A 144 -9.18 17.38 4.30
CA TRP A 144 -7.77 17.04 4.53
C TRP A 144 -7.05 18.14 5.29
N GLU A 145 -6.23 17.71 6.24
CA GLU A 145 -5.22 18.52 6.90
C GLU A 145 -3.92 18.45 6.09
N ASP A 146 -3.38 19.60 5.74
CA ASP A 146 -2.06 19.71 5.10
C ASP A 146 -0.98 19.72 6.19
N HIS A 147 -0.17 18.67 6.24
CA HIS A 147 0.95 18.56 7.18
C HIS A 147 2.28 18.95 6.53
N GLY A 148 2.25 19.51 5.31
CA GLY A 148 3.43 19.93 4.57
C GLY A 148 4.41 18.76 4.35
N GLY A 149 5.69 19.02 4.50
CA GLY A 149 6.74 18.05 4.21
C GLY A 149 7.16 18.04 2.73
N GLY A 150 8.15 17.22 2.42
CA GLY A 150 8.71 17.10 1.08
C GLY A 150 9.14 15.67 0.85
N PHE A 151 8.16 14.80 0.63
CA PHE A 151 8.38 13.36 0.48
C PHE A 151 8.64 12.96 -0.97
N VAL A 152 9.54 12.01 -1.16
CA VAL A 152 9.90 11.41 -2.47
C VAL A 152 9.55 9.92 -2.55
N SER A 153 9.09 9.32 -1.45
CA SER A 153 8.61 7.94 -1.37
C SER A 153 7.12 7.90 -1.07
N ASN A 154 6.56 6.68 -1.07
CA ASN A 154 5.29 6.43 -0.41
C ASN A 154 5.46 6.54 1.12
N LEU A 155 4.34 6.74 1.81
CA LEU A 155 4.32 6.83 3.27
C LEU A 155 4.13 5.45 3.89
N ALA A 156 4.54 5.31 5.14
CA ALA A 156 4.17 4.20 6.01
C ALA A 156 3.66 4.76 7.33
N ALA A 157 2.59 4.20 7.89
CA ALA A 157 2.00 4.67 9.14
C ALA A 157 1.79 3.51 10.10
N VAL A 158 2.00 3.76 11.39
CA VAL A 158 1.78 2.79 12.45
C VAL A 158 1.16 3.46 13.67
N PRO A 159 0.00 2.99 14.14
CA PRO A 159 -0.38 3.21 15.53
C PRO A 159 0.26 2.13 16.40
N TRP A 160 0.73 2.51 17.59
CA TRP A 160 1.12 1.53 18.61
C TRP A 160 0.28 1.62 19.88
N SER A 161 -0.61 2.60 19.98
CA SER A 161 -1.69 2.64 20.97
C SER A 161 -2.78 3.58 20.49
N ASP A 162 -3.83 3.75 21.30
CA ASP A 162 -4.84 4.78 21.09
C ASP A 162 -4.35 6.22 21.39
N GLU A 163 -3.07 6.37 21.70
CA GLU A 163 -2.49 7.64 22.09
C GLU A 163 -1.37 8.10 21.17
N ARG A 164 -1.03 7.29 20.16
CA ARG A 164 0.04 7.61 19.23
C ARG A 164 -0.08 6.94 17.88
N LEU A 165 0.12 7.77 16.86
CA LEU A 165 0.25 7.42 15.46
C LEU A 165 1.52 8.06 14.88
N ASP A 166 2.40 7.26 14.29
CA ASP A 166 3.68 7.69 13.71
C ASP A 166 3.69 7.42 12.19
N ILE A 167 4.12 8.41 11.41
CA ILE A 167 4.19 8.38 9.95
C ILE A 167 5.65 8.55 9.52
N PHE A 168 6.04 7.74 8.54
CA PHE A 168 7.38 7.70 7.97
C PHE A 168 7.35 7.87 6.46
N GLY A 169 8.40 8.49 5.93
CA GLY A 169 8.60 8.65 4.49
C GLY A 169 9.99 9.17 4.19
N LEU A 170 10.48 8.96 2.97
CA LEU A 170 11.75 9.50 2.52
C LEU A 170 11.59 10.94 2.04
N GLY A 171 12.49 11.81 2.47
CA GLY A 171 12.51 13.22 2.09
C GLY A 171 13.77 13.60 1.28
N GLY A 172 14.21 14.85 1.43
CA GLY A 172 15.43 15.35 0.79
C GLY A 172 16.64 14.45 1.05
N GLY A 173 17.42 14.16 0.00
CA GLY A 173 18.58 13.26 0.09
C GLY A 173 18.24 11.80 0.35
N ASN A 174 16.96 11.39 0.20
CA ASN A 174 16.44 10.07 0.53
C ASN A 174 16.64 9.67 2.00
N HIS A 175 16.71 10.66 2.90
CA HIS A 175 16.70 10.41 4.33
C HIS A 175 15.30 10.00 4.79
N MET A 176 15.24 9.10 5.78
CA MET A 176 14.00 8.75 6.45
C MET A 176 13.56 9.90 7.36
N PHE A 177 12.31 10.32 7.28
CA PHE A 177 11.70 11.31 8.16
C PHE A 177 10.52 10.72 8.92
N GLN A 178 10.35 11.17 10.16
CA GLN A 178 9.21 10.86 11.01
C GLN A 178 8.41 12.14 11.29
N ILE A 179 7.09 12.01 11.31
CA ILE A 179 6.17 12.92 11.99
C ILE A 179 5.17 12.08 12.77
N TYR A 180 4.62 12.61 13.87
CA TYR A 180 3.69 11.84 14.68
C TYR A 180 2.61 12.71 15.30
N TRP A 181 1.51 12.05 15.65
CA TRP A 181 0.46 12.56 16.50
C TRP A 181 0.54 11.89 17.86
N SER A 182 0.34 12.65 18.94
CA SER A 182 0.07 12.10 20.27
C SER A 182 -1.18 12.68 20.90
N ARG A 183 -1.85 11.91 21.76
CA ARG A 183 -3.06 12.38 22.47
C ARG A 183 -2.82 13.65 23.29
N SER A 184 -1.66 13.76 23.93
CA SER A 184 -1.31 14.89 24.80
C SER A 184 -0.79 16.12 24.05
N GLY A 185 -0.27 15.94 22.83
CA GLY A 185 0.44 16.99 22.10
C GLY A 185 -0.13 17.32 20.72
N GLY A 186 -1.06 16.52 20.21
CA GLY A 186 -1.51 16.59 18.82
C GLY A 186 -0.40 16.22 17.84
N TRP A 187 -0.56 16.70 16.61
CA TRP A 187 0.46 16.59 15.56
C TRP A 187 1.70 17.41 15.91
N GLN A 188 2.88 16.80 15.79
CA GLN A 188 4.12 17.55 15.88
C GLN A 188 4.28 18.50 14.69
N THR A 189 4.91 19.64 14.93
CA THR A 189 5.04 20.70 13.92
C THR A 189 6.33 20.61 13.10
N GLN A 190 7.23 19.69 13.43
CA GLN A 190 8.53 19.52 12.77
C GLN A 190 8.74 18.04 12.41
N TYR A 191 9.24 17.81 11.20
CA TYR A 191 9.69 16.49 10.78
C TYR A 191 11.03 16.16 11.43
N GLN A 192 11.12 14.98 12.03
CA GLN A 192 12.35 14.47 12.62
C GLN A 192 13.14 13.69 11.56
N ASP A 193 14.34 14.16 11.23
CA ASP A 193 15.29 13.38 10.43
C ASP A 193 15.76 12.17 11.24
N MET A 194 15.60 10.98 10.67
CA MET A 194 15.96 9.69 11.25
C MET A 194 17.33 9.20 10.78
N ALA A 195 18.05 10.00 9.98
CA ALA A 195 19.28 9.67 9.28
C ALA A 195 19.12 8.47 8.32
N GLY A 196 20.23 8.05 7.73
CA GLY A 196 20.27 6.97 6.72
C GLY A 196 19.87 7.46 5.32
N VAL A 197 20.28 6.72 4.30
CA VAL A 197 19.93 6.99 2.90
C VAL A 197 19.31 5.71 2.35
N PHE A 198 18.08 5.82 1.85
CA PHE A 198 17.27 4.67 1.48
C PHE A 198 16.84 4.70 0.01
N THR A 199 16.58 3.54 -0.55
CA THR A 199 16.14 3.36 -1.94
C THR A 199 14.76 2.70 -2.05
N SER A 200 14.15 2.35 -0.92
CA SER A 200 12.80 1.79 -0.85
C SER A 200 11.86 2.65 -0.03
N ASP A 201 10.56 2.48 -0.24
CA ASP A 201 9.57 2.95 0.71
C ASP A 201 9.84 2.36 2.12
N PRO A 202 9.45 3.07 3.20
CA PRO A 202 9.59 2.55 4.56
C PRO A 202 8.66 1.37 4.81
N ALA A 203 9.07 0.44 5.67
CA ALA A 203 8.18 -0.56 6.26
C ALA A 203 8.20 -0.41 7.77
N VAL A 204 7.04 -0.54 8.41
CA VAL A 204 6.90 -0.27 9.84
C VAL A 204 5.88 -1.20 10.47
N THR A 205 6.14 -1.64 11.70
CA THR A 205 5.17 -2.37 12.52
C THR A 205 5.30 -1.98 14.00
N SER A 206 4.24 -2.23 14.77
CA SER A 206 4.25 -2.07 16.23
C SER A 206 4.51 -3.43 16.85
N SER A 207 5.60 -3.57 17.62
CA SER A 207 5.94 -4.84 18.26
C SER A 207 5.29 -5.03 19.63
N ALA A 208 4.71 -3.96 20.20
CA ALA A 208 3.93 -3.90 21.44
C ALA A 208 3.48 -2.45 21.67
N PRO A 209 2.55 -2.19 22.61
CA PRO A 209 2.23 -0.82 23.01
C PRO A 209 3.48 -0.02 23.41
N GLY A 210 3.69 1.11 22.74
CA GLY A 210 4.86 1.97 22.93
C GLY A 210 6.09 1.55 22.14
N ARG A 211 6.02 0.50 21.30
CA ARG A 211 7.16 -0.03 20.55
C ARG A 211 6.92 0.09 19.05
N ILE A 212 7.93 0.56 18.31
CA ILE A 212 7.92 0.61 16.84
C ILE A 212 9.17 -0.09 16.34
N GLU A 213 9.03 -0.81 15.23
CA GLU A 213 10.13 -1.41 14.49
C GLU A 213 10.04 -0.89 13.05
N LEU A 214 11.07 -0.18 12.61
CA LEU A 214 11.10 0.58 11.35
C LEU A 214 12.23 0.08 10.46
N PHE A 215 11.93 -0.07 9.18
CA PHE A 215 12.82 -0.68 8.20
C PHE A 215 12.87 0.09 6.88
N GLY A 216 13.98 -0.10 6.15
CA GLY A 216 14.13 0.35 4.77
C GLY A 216 15.33 -0.31 4.11
N ALA A 217 15.31 -0.41 2.77
CA ALA A 217 16.46 -0.86 2.00
C ALA A 217 17.40 0.30 1.67
N GLY A 218 18.70 0.14 1.94
CA GLY A 218 19.74 1.12 1.62
C GLY A 218 20.30 0.98 0.20
N GLU A 219 21.20 1.88 -0.18
CA GLU A 219 21.87 1.87 -1.49
C GLU A 219 22.69 0.60 -1.77
N ASP A 220 23.10 -0.13 -0.73
CA ASP A 220 23.78 -1.42 -0.82
C ASP A 220 22.82 -2.62 -0.89
N TYR A 221 21.52 -2.37 -1.10
CA TYR A 221 20.43 -3.34 -1.12
C TYR A 221 20.21 -4.08 0.22
N ALA A 222 20.92 -3.72 1.29
CA ALA A 222 20.67 -4.31 2.60
C ALA A 222 19.44 -3.69 3.25
N ILE A 223 18.74 -4.48 4.06
CA ILE A 223 17.71 -3.98 4.97
C ILE A 223 18.38 -3.41 6.21
N TYR A 224 17.92 -2.23 6.61
CA TYR A 224 18.32 -1.56 7.84
C TYR A 224 17.15 -1.40 8.79
N HIS A 225 17.45 -1.30 10.08
CA HIS A 225 16.50 -1.32 11.16
C HIS A 225 16.75 -0.23 12.23
N LYS A 226 15.66 0.35 12.73
CA LYS A 226 15.58 1.16 13.96
C LYS A 226 14.35 0.74 14.76
N ALA A 227 14.53 0.63 16.07
CA ALA A 227 13.47 0.38 17.02
C ALA A 227 13.20 1.60 17.91
N TYR A 228 11.94 1.88 18.23
CA TYR A 228 11.55 2.82 19.29
C TYR A 228 11.05 2.03 20.48
N ASN A 229 11.51 2.37 21.69
CA ASN A 229 11.13 1.64 22.91
C ASN A 229 10.09 2.33 23.79
N GLY A 230 9.47 3.42 23.30
CA GLY A 230 8.55 4.26 24.06
C GLY A 230 9.21 5.54 24.58
N THR A 231 10.54 5.56 24.67
CA THR A 231 11.33 6.70 25.17
C THR A 231 12.44 7.12 24.23
N SER A 232 13.07 6.18 23.52
CA SER A 232 14.21 6.45 22.66
C SER A 232 14.26 5.51 21.46
N TRP A 233 14.88 6.02 20.39
CA TRP A 233 15.24 5.25 19.22
C TRP A 233 16.56 4.51 19.43
N THR A 234 16.63 3.27 18.98
CA THR A 234 17.82 2.41 18.96
C THR A 234 18.01 1.84 17.56
N PRO A 235 19.13 2.11 16.88
CA PRO A 235 20.19 3.05 17.28
C PRO A 235 19.67 4.50 17.47
N PRO A 236 20.36 5.37 18.23
CA PRO A 236 19.95 6.78 18.42
C PRO A 236 19.82 7.57 17.11
N LEU A 237 19.00 8.64 17.11
CA LEU A 237 18.72 9.47 15.93
C LEU A 237 19.98 10.02 15.23
N ALA A 238 21.01 10.37 16.01
CA ALA A 238 22.27 10.91 15.48
C ALA A 238 23.22 9.84 14.89
N SER A 239 22.88 8.55 14.98
CA SER A 239 23.72 7.43 14.54
C SER A 239 23.12 6.67 13.36
N THR A 240 23.95 5.88 12.69
CA THR A 240 23.52 5.01 11.59
C THR A 240 22.57 3.92 12.07
N TRP A 241 21.79 3.37 11.14
CA TRP A 241 20.84 2.29 11.40
C TRP A 241 21.52 0.93 11.61
N GLN A 242 20.84 -0.01 12.26
CA GLN A 242 21.32 -1.38 12.37
C GLN A 242 21.19 -2.07 11.02
N ARG A 243 22.29 -2.54 10.44
CA ARG A 243 22.27 -3.31 9.19
C ARG A 243 21.87 -4.76 9.46
N LEU A 244 20.81 -5.24 8.83
CA LEU A 244 20.33 -6.63 8.91
C LEU A 244 20.79 -7.50 7.72
N GLY A 245 21.52 -6.92 6.76
CA GLY A 245 21.99 -7.63 5.57
C GLY A 245 20.89 -7.81 4.53
N GLY A 246 20.95 -8.90 3.75
CA GLY A 246 20.05 -9.14 2.63
C GLY A 246 20.49 -8.45 1.32
N ALA A 247 19.69 -8.63 0.27
CA ALA A 247 19.88 -8.05 -1.07
C ALA A 247 18.50 -7.71 -1.67
N SER A 248 17.80 -6.78 -1.03
CA SER A 248 16.44 -6.34 -1.32
C SER A 248 16.34 -5.63 -2.67
N LEU A 249 15.44 -6.08 -3.55
CA LEU A 249 15.06 -5.39 -4.77
C LEU A 249 13.94 -4.36 -4.58
N GLY A 250 13.33 -4.26 -3.40
CA GLY A 250 12.18 -3.39 -3.19
C GLY A 250 11.96 -3.01 -1.73
N PRO A 251 10.81 -2.38 -1.41
CA PRO A 251 10.34 -2.21 -0.04
C PRO A 251 10.24 -3.56 0.67
N PRO A 252 10.75 -3.69 1.91
CA PRO A 252 10.42 -4.83 2.76
C PRO A 252 8.97 -4.74 3.22
N ALA A 253 8.45 -5.83 3.79
CA ALA A 253 7.23 -5.83 4.58
C ALA A 253 7.53 -6.35 5.98
N ALA A 254 6.87 -5.80 7.00
CA ALA A 254 7.11 -6.15 8.40
C ALA A 254 5.78 -6.36 9.13
N VAL A 255 5.75 -7.35 10.01
CA VAL A 255 4.58 -7.64 10.85
C VAL A 255 5.04 -8.11 12.22
N SER A 256 4.24 -7.79 13.23
CA SER A 256 4.33 -8.39 14.55
C SER A 256 3.01 -9.09 14.87
N TRP A 257 3.11 -10.28 15.44
CA TRP A 257 1.95 -11.08 15.88
C TRP A 257 1.96 -11.39 17.37
N ASP A 258 3.04 -11.06 18.09
CA ASP A 258 3.12 -11.10 19.54
C ASP A 258 4.20 -10.12 20.06
N GLU A 259 4.14 -9.80 21.34
CA GLU A 259 5.12 -8.94 21.98
C GLU A 259 6.55 -9.49 21.82
N GLY A 260 7.45 -8.66 21.30
CA GLY A 260 8.85 -9.03 21.11
C GLY A 260 9.12 -9.93 19.90
N ARG A 261 8.11 -10.16 19.04
CA ARG A 261 8.23 -10.91 17.79
C ARG A 261 8.04 -10.01 16.59
N VAL A 262 8.97 -10.04 15.64
CA VAL A 262 8.89 -9.28 14.38
C VAL A 262 9.36 -10.16 13.22
N ASP A 263 8.56 -10.26 12.18
CA ASP A 263 8.88 -10.98 10.96
C ASP A 263 9.01 -9.97 9.81
N ILE A 264 10.14 -10.00 9.08
CA ILE A 264 10.44 -9.14 7.93
C ILE A 264 10.54 -9.98 6.67
N PHE A 265 9.95 -9.49 5.58
CA PHE A 265 9.99 -10.12 4.27
C PHE A 265 10.58 -9.17 3.23
N THR A 266 11.35 -9.71 2.29
CA THR A 266 11.89 -8.96 1.16
C THR A 266 12.01 -9.83 -0.09
N ILE A 267 12.05 -9.19 -1.27
CA ILE A 267 12.39 -9.86 -2.53
C ILE A 267 13.88 -9.70 -2.81
N GLY A 268 14.59 -10.82 -2.96
CA GLY A 268 16.01 -10.86 -3.28
C GLY A 268 16.33 -10.57 -4.75
N HIS A 269 17.62 -10.42 -5.08
CA HIS A 269 18.10 -10.18 -6.45
C HIS A 269 17.72 -11.27 -7.46
N ASP A 270 17.50 -12.50 -6.97
CA ASP A 270 17.05 -13.62 -7.76
C ASP A 270 15.52 -13.64 -7.95
N THR A 271 14.82 -12.61 -7.47
CA THR A 271 13.36 -12.46 -7.37
C THR A 271 12.67 -13.45 -6.42
N GLY A 272 13.44 -14.22 -5.64
CA GLY A 272 12.90 -15.06 -4.57
C GLY A 272 12.52 -14.25 -3.34
N LEU A 273 11.61 -14.78 -2.53
CA LEU A 273 11.21 -14.14 -1.29
C LEU A 273 12.03 -14.67 -0.11
N TYR A 274 12.49 -13.75 0.73
CA TYR A 274 13.30 -14.03 1.91
C TYR A 274 12.64 -13.50 3.17
N HIS A 275 12.88 -14.19 4.28
CA HIS A 275 12.30 -13.94 5.58
C HIS A 275 13.40 -13.79 6.65
N LEU A 276 13.27 -12.83 7.55
CA LEU A 276 14.13 -12.65 8.71
C LEU A 276 13.28 -12.35 9.94
N VAL A 277 13.60 -12.99 11.05
CA VAL A 277 12.82 -12.87 12.28
C VAL A 277 13.64 -12.36 13.46
N TYR A 278 13.02 -11.50 14.25
CA TYR A 278 13.42 -11.15 15.61
C TYR A 278 12.57 -11.89 16.64
N ASP A 279 13.23 -12.61 17.56
CA ASP A 279 12.62 -13.26 18.73
C ASP A 279 13.58 -13.14 19.93
N GLY A 280 13.66 -11.92 20.47
CA GLY A 280 14.68 -11.52 21.45
C GLY A 280 16.04 -11.16 20.81
N GLU A 281 16.37 -11.77 19.69
CA GLU A 281 17.46 -11.38 18.79
C GLU A 281 17.08 -11.63 17.33
N TRP A 282 17.74 -10.92 16.41
CA TRP A 282 17.59 -11.19 14.98
C TRP A 282 18.24 -12.52 14.65
N SER A 283 17.56 -13.30 13.82
CA SER A 283 18.14 -14.51 13.22
C SER A 283 19.45 -14.19 12.51
N SER A 284 20.38 -15.15 12.55
CA SER A 284 21.73 -14.96 11.99
C SER A 284 21.78 -14.95 10.45
N ALA A 285 20.72 -15.44 9.79
CA ALA A 285 20.62 -15.50 8.34
C ALA A 285 19.17 -15.31 7.88
N TRP A 286 19.03 -14.82 6.66
CA TRP A 286 17.75 -14.76 5.95
C TRP A 286 17.34 -16.17 5.51
N GLU A 287 16.12 -16.57 5.84
CA GLU A 287 15.47 -17.80 5.38
C GLU A 287 14.92 -17.59 3.96
N GLU A 288 15.20 -18.51 3.04
CA GLU A 288 14.63 -18.48 1.69
C GLU A 288 13.26 -19.14 1.69
N LEU A 289 12.22 -18.39 1.31
CA LEU A 289 10.85 -18.90 1.16
C LEU A 289 10.52 -19.29 -0.29
N GLY A 290 11.46 -19.12 -1.22
CA GLY A 290 11.35 -19.48 -2.63
C GLY A 290 10.45 -18.55 -3.43
N GLY A 291 9.88 -19.07 -4.53
CA GLY A 291 9.05 -18.30 -5.46
C GLY A 291 9.83 -17.38 -6.40
N LYS A 292 9.11 -16.69 -7.29
CA LYS A 292 9.63 -15.68 -8.22
C LYS A 292 8.62 -14.56 -8.35
N PHE A 293 8.98 -13.36 -7.91
CA PHE A 293 8.03 -12.28 -7.67
C PHE A 293 8.42 -10.97 -8.35
N GLN A 294 7.41 -10.16 -8.66
CA GLN A 294 7.54 -8.85 -9.31
C GLN A 294 6.83 -7.72 -8.56
N SER A 295 6.32 -7.99 -7.35
CA SER A 295 5.85 -6.96 -6.43
C SER A 295 6.48 -7.13 -5.06
N PRO A 296 6.55 -6.06 -4.26
CA PRO A 296 6.88 -6.17 -2.84
C PRO A 296 5.93 -7.18 -2.14
N PRO A 297 6.37 -7.80 -1.04
CA PRO A 297 5.51 -8.65 -0.24
C PRO A 297 4.42 -7.83 0.47
N VAL A 298 3.25 -8.43 0.67
CA VAL A 298 2.20 -7.98 1.59
C VAL A 298 2.07 -9.04 2.66
N VAL A 299 2.13 -8.65 3.93
CA VAL A 299 1.98 -9.60 5.05
C VAL A 299 0.97 -9.07 6.07
N ILE A 300 0.18 -9.98 6.61
CA ILE A 300 -0.74 -9.73 7.72
C ILE A 300 -0.58 -10.80 8.80
N SER A 301 -1.02 -10.46 10.02
CA SER A 301 -1.19 -11.43 11.10
C SER A 301 -2.68 -11.62 11.39
N ARG A 302 -3.14 -12.88 11.31
CA ARG A 302 -4.50 -13.28 11.73
C ARG A 302 -4.61 -13.55 13.23
N GLY A 303 -3.49 -13.53 13.93
CA GLY A 303 -3.39 -13.85 15.34
C GLY A 303 -2.02 -14.38 15.69
N ARG A 304 -1.83 -14.74 16.96
CA ARG A 304 -0.55 -15.27 17.44
C ARG A 304 -0.14 -16.51 16.65
N GLY A 305 1.06 -16.45 16.06
CA GLY A 305 1.67 -17.50 15.28
C GLY A 305 1.07 -17.68 13.88
N LEU A 306 0.15 -16.82 13.44
CA LEU A 306 -0.55 -16.98 12.17
C LEU A 306 -0.25 -15.82 11.24
N LEU A 307 0.54 -16.09 10.20
CA LEU A 307 0.89 -15.10 9.18
C LEU A 307 0.39 -15.55 7.81
N ASP A 308 0.03 -14.58 6.97
CA ASP A 308 -0.33 -14.81 5.58
C ASP A 308 0.41 -13.79 4.73
N LEU A 309 1.12 -14.32 3.73
CA LEU A 309 2.06 -13.60 2.90
C LEU A 309 1.63 -13.68 1.45
N PHE A 310 1.62 -12.53 0.77
CA PHE A 310 1.17 -12.38 -0.60
C PHE A 310 2.18 -11.63 -1.46
N SER A 311 2.29 -12.02 -2.73
CA SER A 311 3.07 -11.28 -3.73
C SER A 311 2.62 -11.64 -5.14
N LEU A 312 2.84 -10.73 -6.10
CA LEU A 312 2.54 -10.97 -7.52
C LEU A 312 3.66 -11.80 -8.16
N SER A 313 3.30 -12.95 -8.71
CA SER A 313 4.22 -13.83 -9.43
C SER A 313 4.81 -13.13 -10.66
N SER A 314 6.10 -13.38 -10.92
CA SER A 314 6.78 -13.01 -12.18
C SER A 314 6.84 -14.16 -13.19
N GLN A 315 6.27 -15.33 -12.84
CA GLN A 315 6.23 -16.53 -13.68
C GLN A 315 4.80 -17.10 -13.80
N GLY A 316 4.61 -18.02 -14.76
CA GLY A 316 3.32 -18.57 -15.22
C GLY A 316 2.26 -18.83 -14.14
N ASP A 317 0.99 -18.68 -14.55
CA ASP A 317 -0.16 -18.29 -13.72
C ASP A 317 0.10 -16.95 -13.01
N GLU A 318 0.48 -15.93 -13.83
CA GLU A 318 0.59 -14.51 -13.47
C GLU A 318 -0.52 -14.16 -12.50
N GLY A 319 -0.24 -13.94 -11.22
CA GLY A 319 -1.32 -13.90 -10.23
C GLY A 319 -0.83 -13.59 -8.84
N VAL A 320 -1.77 -13.41 -7.92
CA VAL A 320 -1.46 -13.26 -6.50
C VAL A 320 -1.10 -14.64 -5.96
N MET A 321 0.12 -14.79 -5.47
CA MET A 321 0.57 -15.99 -4.77
C MET A 321 0.39 -15.79 -3.27
N HIS A 322 0.08 -16.87 -2.56
CA HIS A 322 -0.14 -16.90 -1.12
C HIS A 322 0.72 -17.99 -0.46
N LYS A 323 1.24 -17.69 0.73
CA LYS A 323 1.93 -18.62 1.62
C LYS A 323 1.54 -18.30 3.06
N ALA A 324 1.20 -19.32 3.85
CA ALA A 324 0.78 -19.15 5.23
C ALA A 324 1.80 -19.74 6.22
N TYR A 325 1.94 -19.13 7.38
CA TYR A 325 2.64 -19.68 8.54
C TYR A 325 1.61 -20.07 9.60
N ASP A 326 1.70 -21.29 10.11
CA ASP A 326 0.73 -21.87 11.07
C ASP A 326 1.22 -21.86 12.53
N GLY A 327 2.37 -21.24 12.79
CA GLY A 327 3.01 -21.22 14.10
C GLY A 327 4.15 -22.22 14.21
N ILE A 328 4.26 -23.15 13.26
CA ILE A 328 5.26 -24.21 13.23
C ILE A 328 6.03 -24.18 11.92
N SER A 329 5.34 -24.02 10.79
CA SER A 329 5.94 -24.11 9.46
C SER A 329 5.21 -23.27 8.43
N TRP A 330 5.91 -22.96 7.35
CA TRP A 330 5.31 -22.34 6.18
C TRP A 330 4.67 -23.40 5.26
N SER A 331 3.48 -23.10 4.73
CA SER A 331 2.84 -23.87 3.65
C SER A 331 3.65 -23.79 2.35
N ASP A 332 3.31 -24.59 1.34
CA ASP A 332 3.76 -24.31 -0.03
C ASP A 332 3.10 -23.02 -0.58
N TRP A 333 3.68 -22.47 -1.65
CA TRP A 333 3.06 -21.37 -2.40
C TRP A 333 1.84 -21.87 -3.16
N GLU A 334 0.69 -21.21 -2.98
CA GLU A 334 -0.52 -21.44 -3.77
C GLU A 334 -0.88 -20.20 -4.59
N SER A 335 -1.45 -20.41 -5.79
CA SER A 335 -1.94 -19.30 -6.62
C SER A 335 -3.40 -19.01 -6.31
N LEU A 336 -3.70 -17.73 -6.10
CA LEU A 336 -5.07 -17.20 -5.97
C LEU A 336 -5.58 -16.65 -7.30
N GLY A 337 -4.84 -16.85 -8.40
CA GLY A 337 -5.16 -16.35 -9.72
C GLY A 337 -5.01 -14.82 -9.86
N LEU A 338 -5.49 -14.31 -11.00
CA LEU A 338 -5.49 -12.87 -11.31
C LEU A 338 -6.71 -12.16 -10.70
N PRO A 339 -6.53 -10.92 -10.21
CA PRO A 339 -7.63 -10.01 -9.93
C PRO A 339 -8.32 -9.58 -11.22
N GLN A 340 -9.16 -10.46 -11.75
CA GLN A 340 -9.88 -10.28 -13.00
C GLN A 340 -11.16 -11.13 -13.00
N LYS A 341 -12.03 -10.86 -13.97
CA LYS A 341 -13.23 -11.67 -14.16
C LYS A 341 -12.82 -13.09 -14.56
N ALA A 342 -13.36 -14.09 -13.85
CA ALA A 342 -13.16 -15.48 -14.23
C ALA A 342 -13.54 -15.68 -15.71
N ALA A 343 -12.61 -16.22 -16.51
CA ALA A 343 -12.88 -16.54 -17.90
C ALA A 343 -14.02 -17.55 -17.96
N THR A 344 -15.13 -17.21 -18.60
CA THR A 344 -16.21 -18.16 -18.90
C THR A 344 -15.61 -19.29 -19.75
N GLY A 345 -15.54 -20.47 -19.13
CA GLY A 345 -14.75 -21.64 -19.53
C GLY A 345 -14.45 -21.87 -21.01
N THR A 346 -13.20 -22.20 -21.28
CA THR A 346 -12.92 -23.40 -22.09
C THR A 346 -11.93 -24.22 -21.29
N SER A 347 -12.45 -25.14 -20.48
CA SER A 347 -11.64 -26.13 -19.78
C SER A 347 -10.88 -26.95 -20.82
N SER A 348 -9.58 -26.70 -20.98
CA SER A 348 -8.70 -27.62 -21.70
C SER A 348 -8.29 -28.73 -20.74
N THR A 349 -9.21 -29.67 -20.51
CA THR A 349 -8.84 -30.98 -19.97
C THR A 349 -7.96 -31.67 -21.01
N THR A 350 -6.64 -31.52 -20.85
CA THR A 350 -5.66 -32.36 -21.55
C THR A 350 -5.73 -33.74 -20.93
N SER A 351 -6.72 -34.53 -21.36
CA SER A 351 -6.72 -35.98 -21.16
C SER A 351 -6.01 -36.61 -22.35
N THR A 352 -4.79 -37.06 -22.13
CA THR A 352 -4.04 -37.87 -23.08
C THR A 352 -4.77 -39.20 -23.25
N SER A 353 -5.52 -39.36 -24.35
CA SER A 353 -5.93 -40.69 -24.81
C SER A 353 -5.53 -40.85 -26.28
N SER A 354 -4.64 -41.82 -26.47
CA SER A 354 -4.16 -42.31 -27.75
C SER A 354 -5.29 -43.00 -28.51
N GLY A 355 -5.60 -42.52 -29.71
CA GLY A 355 -6.55 -43.16 -30.62
C GLY A 355 -6.30 -42.75 -32.07
N THR A 356 -5.58 -43.61 -32.80
CA THR A 356 -5.32 -43.52 -34.23
C THR A 356 -6.60 -43.73 -35.04
N SER A 357 -6.95 -42.81 -35.95
CA SER A 357 -7.58 -43.20 -37.22
C SER A 357 -7.53 -42.10 -38.29
N THR A 358 -7.04 -42.51 -39.43
CA THR A 358 -6.83 -41.82 -40.71
C THR A 358 -8.14 -41.54 -41.46
N ALA A 359 -8.32 -40.33 -42.03
CA ALA A 359 -9.12 -40.13 -43.24
C ALA A 359 -8.85 -38.76 -43.91
N LYS A 360 -8.97 -38.76 -45.24
CA LYS A 360 -8.46 -37.86 -46.30
C LYS A 360 -9.44 -36.72 -46.65
N PRO A 361 -9.02 -35.60 -47.29
CA PRO A 361 -9.89 -34.44 -47.55
C PRO A 361 -10.60 -34.51 -48.91
N THR A 362 -11.77 -33.88 -49.01
CA THR A 362 -12.46 -33.61 -50.28
C THR A 362 -13.06 -32.20 -50.27
N THR A 363 -12.74 -31.47 -51.33
CA THR A 363 -13.15 -30.11 -51.72
C THR A 363 -14.59 -30.09 -52.27
N GLN A 364 -15.33 -28.97 -52.15
CA GLN A 364 -15.99 -28.26 -53.28
C GLN A 364 -17.04 -27.20 -52.84
N GLN A 365 -16.94 -26.01 -53.45
CA GLN A 365 -17.98 -24.99 -53.70
C GLN A 365 -18.84 -25.44 -54.91
N PRO A 366 -20.07 -24.92 -55.20
CA PRO A 366 -20.26 -23.61 -55.87
C PRO A 366 -21.63 -22.86 -55.65
N THR A 367 -21.64 -21.56 -55.99
CA THR A 367 -22.65 -20.65 -56.67
C THR A 367 -24.19 -20.81 -56.45
N THR A 368 -25.12 -19.84 -56.58
CA THR A 368 -25.28 -18.61 -57.42
C THR A 368 -26.55 -17.82 -56.99
N ASP A 369 -26.61 -16.55 -57.42
CA ASP A 369 -27.65 -15.49 -57.46
C ASP A 369 -29.16 -15.81 -57.44
N THR A 370 -29.99 -14.83 -57.02
CA THR A 370 -31.10 -14.20 -57.80
C THR A 370 -31.83 -13.07 -57.02
N GLU A 371 -31.98 -11.89 -57.65
CA GLU A 371 -32.85 -10.74 -57.31
C GLU A 371 -34.21 -10.84 -58.06
N PRO A 372 -35.30 -10.14 -57.67
CA PRO A 372 -35.70 -8.97 -58.48
C PRO A 372 -36.42 -7.81 -57.73
N THR A 373 -36.33 -6.59 -58.31
CA THR A 373 -37.04 -5.34 -57.92
C THR A 373 -38.36 -5.08 -58.76
N PRO A 374 -39.10 -3.90 -58.75
CA PRO A 374 -40.50 -3.76 -58.28
C PRO A 374 -41.49 -2.98 -59.23
N ALA A 375 -42.68 -2.55 -58.70
CA ALA A 375 -43.51 -1.33 -58.98
C ALA A 375 -45.05 -1.60 -59.14
N PRO A 376 -46.01 -0.61 -59.12
CA PRO A 376 -46.02 0.85 -58.74
C PRO A 376 -47.23 1.40 -57.87
N THR A 377 -47.06 2.67 -57.38
CA THR A 377 -47.85 3.89 -56.92
C THR A 377 -49.42 4.01 -56.96
N PRO A 378 -50.14 5.13 -56.54
CA PRO A 378 -49.79 6.43 -55.86
C PRO A 378 -50.80 7.13 -54.86
N GLY A 379 -50.35 8.27 -54.25
CA GLY A 379 -51.13 9.47 -53.81
C GLY A 379 -50.87 9.90 -52.35
N GLY A 380 -50.72 11.16 -51.88
CA GLY A 380 -50.67 12.55 -52.40
C GLY A 380 -50.88 13.54 -51.22
N GLY A 381 -50.18 14.70 -51.19
CA GLY A 381 -50.66 15.95 -50.51
C GLY A 381 -49.93 16.56 -49.28
N GLY A 382 -49.08 17.58 -49.51
CA GLY A 382 -49.18 18.96 -48.97
C GLY A 382 -48.85 19.34 -47.50
N GLY A 383 -47.86 20.24 -47.31
CA GLY A 383 -47.83 21.25 -46.23
C GLY A 383 -46.46 21.58 -45.60
N THR A 384 -45.97 22.81 -45.78
CA THR A 384 -44.83 23.43 -45.03
C THR A 384 -45.36 24.56 -44.14
N PRO A 385 -44.68 24.94 -43.02
CA PRO A 385 -43.91 26.20 -43.07
C PRO A 385 -42.61 26.27 -42.21
N ILE A 386 -41.63 26.96 -42.79
CA ILE A 386 -40.59 27.91 -42.31
C ILE A 386 -40.35 28.08 -40.78
N GLY A 387 -39.05 28.07 -40.39
CA GLY A 387 -38.58 28.69 -39.13
C GLY A 387 -37.05 28.70 -38.89
N THR A 388 -36.39 29.82 -39.24
CA THR A 388 -35.19 30.46 -38.62
C THR A 388 -33.79 29.80 -38.61
N ILE A 389 -32.84 30.48 -39.27
CA ILE A 389 -31.37 30.32 -39.18
C ILE A 389 -30.82 31.44 -38.27
N VAL A 390 -30.07 31.09 -37.22
CA VAL A 390 -29.19 32.01 -36.47
C VAL A 390 -27.80 31.37 -36.39
N GLY A 391 -26.77 32.13 -36.80
CA GLY A 391 -25.45 31.61 -37.18
C GLY A 391 -24.41 31.40 -36.06
N PRO A 392 -23.24 30.80 -36.40
CA PRO A 392 -22.14 30.58 -35.46
C PRO A 392 -21.03 31.63 -35.67
N THR A 393 -20.87 32.58 -34.75
CA THR A 393 -19.66 33.45 -34.74
C THR A 393 -18.93 33.50 -33.39
N VAL A 394 -19.44 32.85 -32.33
CA VAL A 394 -18.79 32.90 -31.00
C VAL A 394 -17.84 31.71 -30.75
N GLY A 395 -18.00 30.58 -31.46
CA GLY A 395 -17.14 29.39 -31.26
C GLY A 395 -15.71 29.51 -31.80
N GLY A 396 -15.52 30.24 -32.90
CA GLY A 396 -14.22 30.33 -33.58
C GLY A 396 -13.18 31.15 -32.79
N VAL A 397 -13.62 32.24 -32.15
CA VAL A 397 -12.72 33.12 -31.39
C VAL A 397 -12.24 32.43 -30.10
N ALA A 398 -13.13 31.69 -29.42
CA ALA A 398 -12.78 30.94 -28.21
C ALA A 398 -11.74 29.84 -28.49
N LEU A 399 -11.87 29.11 -29.61
CA LEU A 399 -10.91 28.10 -30.03
C LEU A 399 -9.54 28.70 -30.37
N ILE A 400 -9.50 29.83 -31.08
CA ILE A 400 -8.25 30.51 -31.40
C ILE A 400 -7.56 31.02 -30.13
N VAL A 401 -8.30 31.59 -29.19
CA VAL A 401 -7.76 32.03 -27.89
C VAL A 401 -7.21 30.86 -27.08
N ALA A 402 -7.91 29.73 -27.04
CA ALA A 402 -7.44 28.52 -26.35
C ALA A 402 -6.16 27.95 -26.99
N MET A 403 -6.07 27.93 -28.33
CA MET A 403 -4.87 27.48 -29.04
C MET A 403 -3.67 28.42 -28.81
N VAL A 404 -3.89 29.73 -28.75
CA VAL A 404 -2.84 30.71 -28.44
C VAL A 404 -2.37 30.57 -26.99
N LEU A 405 -3.29 30.38 -26.03
CA LEU A 405 -2.95 30.10 -24.63
C LEU A 405 -2.17 28.81 -24.48
N PHE A 406 -2.60 27.73 -25.13
CA PHE A 406 -1.89 26.45 -25.15
C PHE A 406 -0.49 26.58 -25.75
N TRP A 407 -0.35 27.30 -26.86
CA TRP A 407 0.95 27.55 -27.49
C TRP A 407 1.87 28.40 -26.61
N LEU A 408 1.36 29.43 -25.95
CA LEU A 408 2.13 30.26 -25.01
C LEU A 408 2.56 29.48 -23.77
N LEU A 409 1.70 28.63 -23.21
CA LEU A 409 2.02 27.75 -22.09
C LEU A 409 3.09 26.72 -22.49
N ARG A 410 2.95 26.11 -23.66
CA ARG A 410 3.95 25.17 -24.20
C ARG A 410 5.29 25.84 -24.47
N ARG A 411 5.30 27.05 -25.04
CA ARG A 411 6.52 27.84 -25.29
C ARG A 411 7.20 28.29 -24.01
N ARG A 412 6.42 28.64 -22.97
CA ARG A 412 6.95 28.97 -21.63
C ARG A 412 7.56 27.75 -20.95
N ARG A 413 6.94 26.56 -21.07
CA ARG A 413 7.51 25.29 -20.59
C ARG A 413 8.83 24.93 -21.30
N GLN A 414 8.93 25.11 -22.62
CA GLN A 414 10.17 24.81 -23.35
C GLN A 414 11.33 25.77 -23.03
N ARG A 415 11.06 27.07 -22.88
CA ARG A 415 12.10 28.05 -22.48
C ARG A 415 12.65 27.76 -21.07
N LYS A 416 11.82 27.23 -20.18
CA LYS A 416 12.24 26.81 -18.83
C LYS A 416 13.07 25.52 -18.84
N ARG A 417 12.76 24.57 -19.73
CA ARG A 417 13.57 23.35 -19.90
C ARG A 417 15.02 23.67 -20.32
N HIS A 418 15.21 24.59 -21.25
CA HIS A 418 16.57 25.02 -21.63
C HIS A 418 17.30 25.82 -20.54
N ALA A 419 16.57 26.55 -19.69
CA ALA A 419 17.18 27.21 -18.53
C ALA A 419 17.63 26.20 -17.45
N ILE A 420 16.89 25.09 -17.27
CA ILE A 420 17.22 24.03 -16.32
C ILE A 420 18.40 23.17 -16.82
N GLU A 421 18.45 22.87 -18.12
CA GLU A 421 19.59 22.17 -18.74
C GLU A 421 20.90 22.97 -18.59
N GLN A 422 20.85 24.31 -18.69
CA GLN A 422 22.04 25.15 -18.47
C GLN A 422 22.50 25.18 -17.00
N VAL A 423 21.60 25.07 -16.03
CA VAL A 423 21.96 24.99 -14.60
C VAL A 423 22.52 23.60 -14.25
N GLN A 424 22.00 22.52 -14.85
CA GLN A 424 22.53 21.16 -14.66
C GLN A 424 23.95 20.97 -15.23
N HIS A 425 24.33 21.70 -16.28
CA HIS A 425 25.70 21.64 -16.82
C HIS A 425 26.75 22.38 -15.96
N LEU A 426 26.34 23.33 -15.12
CA LEU A 426 27.24 24.08 -14.23
C LEU A 426 27.50 23.37 -12.89
N GLN A 427 26.75 22.31 -12.55
CA GLN A 427 26.85 21.59 -11.28
C GLN A 427 27.41 20.17 -11.37
N ARG A 428 27.93 19.74 -12.54
CA ARG A 428 28.69 18.48 -12.63
C ARG A 428 30.18 18.74 -12.33
N PRO A 429 30.76 18.23 -11.24
CA PRO A 429 32.20 18.15 -11.13
C PRO A 429 32.70 17.14 -12.17
N GLN A 430 33.71 17.50 -12.98
CA GLN A 430 34.43 16.50 -13.77
C GLN A 430 35.17 15.56 -12.81
N MET A 431 34.70 14.31 -12.69
CA MET A 431 35.47 13.27 -12.00
C MET A 431 36.64 12.84 -12.88
N ASN A 432 37.85 13.32 -12.54
CA ASN A 432 39.08 12.68 -12.98
C ASN A 432 39.22 11.37 -12.21
N VAL A 433 39.05 10.25 -12.90
CA VAL A 433 39.31 8.92 -12.36
C VAL A 433 40.83 8.72 -12.33
N ALA A 434 41.43 8.89 -11.16
CA ALA A 434 42.76 8.35 -10.90
C ALA A 434 42.60 6.86 -10.53
N SER A 435 43.14 5.97 -11.36
CA SER A 435 43.21 4.54 -11.07
C SER A 435 44.12 4.29 -9.86
N VAL A 436 43.56 3.73 -8.79
CA VAL A 436 44.34 3.27 -7.63
C VAL A 436 44.72 1.82 -7.85
N ASP A 437 46.03 1.58 -7.88
CA ASP A 437 46.70 0.29 -8.01
C ASP A 437 46.70 -0.45 -6.66
N TYR A 438 46.22 -1.69 -6.61
CA TYR A 438 46.19 -2.50 -5.39
C TYR A 438 47.57 -3.16 -5.15
N GLY A 439 48.42 -2.47 -4.40
CA GLY A 439 49.66 -3.02 -3.84
C GLY A 439 49.40 -3.88 -2.59
N LYS A 440 49.90 -5.12 -2.61
CA LYS A 440 49.94 -6.05 -1.48
C LYS A 440 50.55 -5.41 -0.23
N GLY A 441 49.85 -5.46 0.91
CA GLY A 441 50.37 -5.08 2.23
C GLY A 441 49.64 -5.86 3.33
N GLU A 442 50.43 -6.46 4.23
CA GLU A 442 50.03 -7.40 5.29
C GLU A 442 49.08 -6.78 6.35
N LEU A 443 48.17 -7.62 6.88
CA LEU A 443 47.30 -7.30 8.01
C LEU A 443 48.06 -7.36 9.34
N PRO A 444 47.91 -6.39 10.27
CA PRO A 444 48.48 -6.51 11.60
C PRO A 444 47.66 -7.47 12.47
N ARG A 445 48.37 -8.40 13.11
CA ARG A 445 47.86 -9.33 14.13
C ARG A 445 47.43 -8.56 15.39
N TYR A 446 46.18 -8.75 15.81
CA TYR A 446 45.77 -8.44 17.19
C TYR A 446 46.21 -9.58 18.12
N THR A 447 46.90 -9.21 19.20
CA THR A 447 47.34 -10.12 20.27
C THR A 447 46.41 -9.98 21.48
N ASN A 448 46.04 -11.13 22.06
CA ASN A 448 45.20 -11.29 23.24
C ASN A 448 45.91 -10.85 24.54
N SER A 449 45.15 -10.24 25.45
CA SER A 449 45.38 -10.27 26.91
C SER A 449 44.17 -9.70 27.66
N PRO A 450 43.97 -9.98 28.98
CA PRO A 450 42.81 -10.73 29.43
C PRO A 450 41.84 -9.93 30.32
N ASP A 451 40.67 -10.55 30.46
CA ASP A 451 39.53 -10.29 31.35
C ASP A 451 39.89 -9.98 32.81
N PRO A 452 39.06 -9.17 33.51
CA PRO A 452 38.65 -9.56 34.84
C PRO A 452 37.12 -9.54 35.01
N ALA A 453 36.66 -10.67 35.54
CA ALA A 453 35.31 -10.93 36.02
C ALA A 453 34.76 -9.85 36.95
N HIS A 454 33.48 -9.53 36.75
CA HIS A 454 32.60 -9.06 37.81
C HIS A 454 31.29 -9.86 37.76
N GLU A 455 31.08 -10.66 38.79
CA GLU A 455 29.80 -11.26 39.18
C GLU A 455 28.75 -10.15 39.33
N LEU A 456 27.59 -10.33 38.70
CA LEU A 456 26.35 -9.69 39.14
C LEU A 456 25.28 -10.74 39.34
N GLU A 457 24.74 -10.65 40.54
CA GLU A 457 23.92 -11.58 41.29
C GLU A 457 22.48 -11.59 40.76
N THR A 458 21.97 -12.78 40.45
CA THR A 458 20.58 -13.01 40.01
C THR A 458 19.64 -12.90 41.21
N GLN A 459 18.85 -11.82 41.31
CA GLN A 459 17.70 -11.77 42.22
C GLN A 459 16.41 -12.10 41.46
N HIS A 460 15.92 -13.31 41.71
CA HIS A 460 14.58 -13.76 41.36
C HIS A 460 13.54 -12.99 42.18
N ILE A 461 12.64 -12.25 41.51
CA ILE A 461 11.39 -11.78 42.10
C ILE A 461 10.24 -12.43 41.33
N SER A 462 9.67 -13.45 41.95
CA SER A 462 8.44 -14.11 41.54
C SER A 462 7.25 -13.24 41.96
N VAL A 463 6.49 -12.70 41.02
CA VAL A 463 5.14 -12.17 41.30
C VAL A 463 4.14 -12.95 40.48
N ALA A 464 3.39 -13.81 41.17
CA ALA A 464 2.18 -14.41 40.65
C ALA A 464 1.05 -13.37 40.73
N MET A 465 0.34 -13.12 39.63
CA MET A 465 -1.01 -12.57 39.68
C MET A 465 -1.92 -13.36 38.74
N SER A 466 -2.75 -14.18 39.39
CA SER A 466 -4.00 -14.72 38.86
C SER A 466 -5.08 -13.65 39.02
N GLY A 467 -5.88 -13.39 37.99
CA GLY A 467 -6.93 -12.38 38.06
C GLY A 467 -7.86 -12.39 36.86
N THR A 468 -8.76 -13.37 36.79
CA THR A 468 -9.93 -13.39 35.92
C THR A 468 -10.85 -12.20 36.24
N ILE A 469 -11.16 -11.34 35.27
CA ILE A 469 -12.21 -10.32 35.42
C ILE A 469 -13.43 -10.74 34.62
N THR A 470 -14.45 -11.17 35.36
CA THR A 470 -15.81 -11.42 34.92
C THR A 470 -16.59 -10.11 34.86
N THR A 471 -17.31 -9.89 33.76
CA THR A 471 -18.23 -8.78 33.53
C THR A 471 -19.48 -8.85 34.44
N ARG A 472 -20.03 -7.69 34.83
CA ARG A 472 -21.49 -7.48 35.04
C ARG A 472 -21.86 -5.98 35.17
N PRO A 473 -23.11 -5.58 34.84
CA PRO A 473 -23.41 -4.23 34.35
C PRO A 473 -24.40 -3.40 35.21
N GLN A 474 -24.52 -2.12 34.79
CA GLN A 474 -25.59 -1.12 34.96
C GLN A 474 -25.94 -0.55 36.35
N TYR A 475 -26.08 0.79 36.41
CA TYR A 475 -27.30 1.41 36.97
C TYR A 475 -27.61 2.78 36.34
N ARG A 476 -28.87 2.91 35.90
CA ARG A 476 -29.59 4.08 35.40
C ARG A 476 -30.33 4.72 36.57
N HIS A 477 -30.41 6.05 36.65
CA HIS A 477 -31.36 6.73 37.54
C HIS A 477 -32.23 7.73 36.77
N GLU A 478 -33.53 7.50 36.77
CA GLU A 478 -34.58 8.49 36.51
C GLU A 478 -35.30 8.85 37.83
N LEU A 479 -35.49 10.16 38.01
CA LEU A 479 -36.63 10.93 38.54
C LEU A 479 -37.57 10.39 39.65
N SER A 480 -37.67 11.17 40.73
CA SER A 480 -38.91 11.60 41.45
C SER A 480 -38.47 12.64 42.52
N GLY A 481 -39.19 13.68 42.93
CA GLY A 481 -40.52 14.18 42.66
C GLY A 481 -40.72 15.56 43.35
N GLU A 482 -41.96 16.03 43.27
CA GLU A 482 -42.55 17.36 43.51
C GLU A 482 -42.37 18.10 44.86
N SER A 483 -42.47 19.44 44.73
CA SER A 483 -43.34 20.40 45.46
C SER A 483 -43.17 20.62 46.97
N THR A 484 -42.91 21.88 47.37
CA THR A 484 -43.91 22.75 48.05
C THR A 484 -43.35 24.15 48.35
N THR A 485 -44.26 25.11 48.41
CA THR A 485 -44.12 26.57 48.48
C THR A 485 -44.11 27.16 49.90
N GLY A 486 -43.22 28.13 50.16
CA GLY A 486 -43.38 29.33 51.02
C GLY A 486 -43.36 29.17 52.57
N PRO A 487 -43.35 30.28 53.36
CA PRO A 487 -43.21 31.71 53.00
C PRO A 487 -42.28 32.58 53.92
N SER A 488 -42.09 33.85 53.51
CA SER A 488 -41.68 35.07 54.27
C SER A 488 -40.25 35.10 54.87
N LYS A 489 -39.47 36.18 54.79
CA LYS A 489 -39.73 37.63 54.77
C LYS A 489 -38.84 38.36 53.77
#